data_AF-A0A561WAH7-F1
#
_entry.id   AF-A0A561WAH7-F1
#
_cell.length_a   1.000
_cell.length_b   1.000
_cell.length_c   1.000
_cell.angle_alpha   90.00
_cell.angle_beta   90.00
_cell.angle_gamma   90.00
#
_symmetry.space_group_name_H-M   'P 1'
#
loop_
_entity.id
_entity.type
_entity.pdbx_description
1 polymer ?
#
loop_
_entity_poly.entity_id
_entity_poly.type
_entity_poly.pdbx_seq_one_letter_code
_entity_poly.pdbx_strand_id
1 'polypeptide(L)'
;MFDEAVAVTAFRAGAAAPSAGPCAAAPNWPPRPGVDHAGRAAAAEHVHVERRSHPSGEFEILLGAQVDLFATGPVPSAEPLFDRLLAALDEEPLSRAVHALRFFTAHQGGRMLTNEVFRDGEPWAAGMRVTAAAEPPLPTGPVGMRVFAFLAPVEETESDTTPSSR
;
A
#
# COMPACT_ATOMS: atom_id res chain seq x y z
N MET A 1 -7.09 20.04 -24.77
CA MET A 1 -6.09 20.76 -23.95
C MET A 1 -6.55 20.56 -22.52
N PHE A 2 -6.00 19.58 -21.82
CA PHE A 2 -6.33 19.33 -20.41
C PHE A 2 -5.45 20.27 -19.58
N ASP A 3 -6.04 21.12 -18.75
CA ASP A 3 -5.31 21.80 -17.69
C ASP A 3 -4.91 20.73 -16.66
N GLU A 4 -3.61 20.61 -16.39
CA GLU A 4 -3.04 19.53 -15.58
C GLU A 4 -3.24 19.84 -14.09
N ALA A 5 -4.40 19.48 -13.54
CA ALA A 5 -4.58 19.41 -12.10
C ALA A 5 -4.04 18.06 -11.59
N VAL A 6 -2.95 18.11 -10.83
CA VAL A 6 -2.43 16.98 -10.05
C VAL A 6 -2.58 17.33 -8.58
N ALA A 7 -3.32 16.51 -7.84
CA ALA A 7 -3.42 16.61 -6.39
C ALA A 7 -2.86 15.35 -5.74
N VAL A 8 -2.32 15.50 -4.53
CA VAL A 8 -1.78 14.39 -3.74
C VAL A 8 -2.58 14.31 -2.45
N THR A 9 -3.22 13.17 -2.22
CA THR A 9 -4.07 12.90 -1.06
C THR A 9 -3.38 11.85 -0.19
N ALA A 10 -3.15 12.20 1.08
CA ALA A 10 -2.63 11.25 2.06
C ALA A 10 -3.76 10.33 2.57
N PHE A 11 -3.42 9.05 2.76
CA PHE A 11 -4.26 8.06 3.41
C PHE A 11 -4.48 8.42 4.89
N ARG A 12 -5.67 8.16 5.44
CA ARG A 12 -5.96 8.46 6.85
C ARG A 12 -5.37 7.36 7.71
N ALA A 13 -4.71 7.75 8.81
CA ALA A 13 -4.37 6.79 9.86
C ALA A 13 -5.67 6.20 10.44
N GLY A 14 -5.87 4.88 10.26
CA GLY A 14 -6.88 4.13 10.98
C GLY A 14 -6.71 4.31 12.50
N ALA A 15 -7.81 4.19 13.24
CA ALA A 15 -7.91 4.49 14.67
C ALA A 15 -6.72 3.94 15.49
N ALA A 16 -6.22 4.80 16.39
CA ALA A 16 -5.04 4.59 17.21
C ALA A 16 -4.91 3.17 17.79
N ALA A 17 -3.82 2.50 17.43
CA ALA A 17 -3.26 1.44 18.24
C ALA A 17 -2.93 1.99 19.65
N PRO A 18 -3.12 1.21 20.73
CA PRO A 18 -2.81 1.67 22.08
C PRO A 18 -1.33 2.08 22.19
N SER A 19 -1.10 3.12 22.99
CA SER A 19 0.19 3.79 23.21
C SER A 19 1.40 2.85 23.17
N ALA A 20 2.35 3.15 22.30
CA ALA A 20 3.63 2.47 22.24
C ALA A 20 4.34 2.52 23.60
N GLY A 21 4.45 1.35 24.24
CA GLY A 21 5.48 1.11 25.25
C GLY A 21 6.89 1.19 24.62
N PRO A 22 7.96 1.20 25.43
CA PRO A 22 9.32 1.36 24.93
C PRO A 22 9.62 0.33 23.84
N CYS A 23 10.04 0.85 22.70
CA CYS A 23 10.38 0.12 21.49
C CYS A 23 11.30 -1.06 21.83
N ALA A 24 10.78 -2.29 21.70
CA ALA A 24 11.61 -3.49 21.76
C ALA A 24 12.60 -3.43 20.58
N ALA A 25 13.86 -3.73 20.86
CA ALA A 25 14.97 -3.63 19.92
C ALA A 25 14.64 -4.34 18.59
N ALA A 26 14.83 -3.60 17.50
CA ALA A 26 14.61 -4.08 16.13
C ALA A 26 15.58 -5.21 15.77
N PRO A 27 15.18 -6.14 14.88
CA PRO A 27 16.07 -7.17 14.36
C PRO A 27 17.27 -6.58 13.60
N ASN A 28 18.39 -7.30 13.66
CA ASN A 28 19.71 -6.91 13.18
C ASN A 28 19.78 -6.92 11.64
N TRP A 29 19.21 -5.89 11.01
CA TRP A 29 19.45 -5.62 9.60
C TRP A 29 20.91 -5.18 9.41
N PRO A 30 21.68 -5.76 8.47
CA PRO A 30 23.00 -5.22 8.17
C PRO A 30 22.81 -3.75 7.74
N PRO A 31 23.56 -2.80 8.32
CA PRO A 31 23.40 -1.39 7.98
C PRO A 31 23.70 -1.20 6.51
N ARG A 32 22.68 -0.84 5.71
CA ARG A 32 22.90 -0.33 4.36
C ARG A 32 23.55 1.05 4.51
N PRO A 33 24.67 1.34 3.85
CA PRO A 33 25.26 2.67 3.91
C PRO A 33 24.26 3.70 3.36
N GLY A 34 23.79 4.61 4.24
CA GLY A 34 23.03 5.79 3.84
C GLY A 34 21.54 5.83 4.21
N VAL A 35 20.98 4.85 4.94
CA VAL A 35 19.61 4.97 5.49
C VAL A 35 19.70 4.96 7.01
N ASP A 36 19.78 6.15 7.61
CA ASP A 36 19.72 6.31 9.06
C ASP A 36 18.27 6.20 9.56
N HIS A 37 18.10 6.12 10.88
CA HIS A 37 16.79 6.18 11.53
C HIS A 37 16.00 7.45 11.17
N ALA A 38 16.68 8.51 10.74
CA ALA A 38 16.06 9.76 10.31
C ALA A 38 15.34 9.63 8.95
N GLY A 39 15.84 8.81 8.03
CA GLY A 39 15.17 8.50 6.76
C GLY A 39 13.81 7.81 6.96
N ARG A 40 13.66 6.95 7.97
CA ARG A 40 12.38 6.30 8.31
C ARG A 40 11.39 7.29 8.93
N ALA A 41 11.86 8.19 9.79
CA ALA A 41 11.04 9.24 10.40
C ALA A 41 10.54 10.26 9.35
N ALA A 42 11.39 10.64 8.40
CA ALA A 42 11.01 11.54 7.31
C ALA A 42 10.02 10.89 6.31
N ALA A 43 10.13 9.59 6.06
CA ALA A 43 9.18 8.86 5.21
C ALA A 43 7.81 8.65 5.88
N ALA A 44 7.74 8.60 7.21
CA ALA A 44 6.51 8.33 7.96
C ALA A 44 5.43 9.41 7.79
N GLU A 45 5.79 10.63 7.39
CA GLU A 45 4.81 11.69 7.09
C GLU A 45 4.06 11.46 5.77
N HIS A 46 4.60 10.63 4.88
CA HIS A 46 4.07 10.40 3.52
C HIS A 46 3.78 8.92 3.21
N VAL A 47 4.15 8.01 4.11
CA VAL A 47 3.98 6.57 3.97
C VAL A 47 3.21 6.06 5.17
N HIS A 48 2.03 5.52 4.90
CA HIS A 48 1.24 4.81 5.90
C HIS A 48 1.81 3.41 6.06
N VAL A 49 2.07 3.00 7.31
CA VAL A 49 2.60 1.67 7.64
C VAL A 49 1.60 0.92 8.50
N GLU A 50 1.14 -0.23 8.01
CA GLU A 50 0.21 -1.11 8.72
C GLU A 50 0.73 -2.55 8.69
N ARG A 51 0.50 -3.32 9.76
CA ARG A 51 0.75 -4.76 9.77
C ARG A 51 -0.50 -5.52 9.36
N ARG A 52 -0.31 -6.51 8.49
CA ARG A 52 -1.37 -7.35 7.96
C ARG A 52 -0.98 -8.82 7.98
N SER A 53 -1.91 -9.63 8.47
CA SER A 53 -1.88 -11.09 8.31
C SER A 53 -2.25 -11.51 6.89
N HIS A 54 -1.46 -12.39 6.31
CA HIS A 54 -1.71 -13.02 5.01
C HIS A 54 -1.54 -14.55 5.14
N PRO A 55 -2.22 -15.38 4.32
CA PRO A 55 -2.02 -16.84 4.38
C PRO A 55 -0.58 -17.32 4.18
N SER A 56 0.28 -16.48 3.59
CA SER A 56 1.72 -16.73 3.40
C SER A 56 2.63 -16.12 4.49
N GLY A 57 2.05 -15.62 5.59
CA GLY A 57 2.76 -15.02 6.72
C GLY A 57 2.40 -13.55 6.96
N GLU A 58 3.04 -12.93 7.94
CA GLU A 58 2.82 -11.52 8.29
C GLU A 58 3.62 -10.57 7.39
N PHE A 59 3.00 -9.46 6.99
CA PHE A 59 3.59 -8.41 6.16
C PHE A 59 3.33 -7.01 6.74
N GLU A 60 4.32 -6.12 6.62
CA GLU A 60 4.14 -4.67 6.74
C GLU A 60 3.75 -4.09 5.38
N ILE A 61 2.61 -3.42 5.31
CA ILE A 61 2.17 -2.65 4.16
C ILE A 61 2.74 -1.25 4.29
N LEU A 62 3.54 -0.83 3.32
CA LEU A 62 4.01 0.54 3.16
C LEU A 62 3.21 1.20 2.03
N LEU A 63 2.15 1.90 2.39
CA LEU A 63 1.23 2.55 1.47
C LEU A 63 1.67 4.00 1.25
N GLY A 64 2.01 4.34 0.01
CA GLY A 64 2.31 5.71 -0.40
C GLY A 64 1.04 6.56 -0.57
N ALA A 65 1.21 7.84 -0.89
CA ALA A 65 0.08 8.73 -1.15
C ALA A 65 -0.74 8.32 -2.39
N GLN A 66 -2.02 8.69 -2.38
CA GLN A 66 -2.86 8.67 -3.56
C GLN A 66 -2.55 9.88 -4.43
N VAL A 67 -2.34 9.66 -5.72
CA VAL A 67 -2.16 10.71 -6.72
C VAL A 67 -3.43 10.82 -7.55
N ASP A 68 -4.07 11.97 -7.46
CA ASP A 68 -5.28 12.33 -8.18
C ASP A 68 -4.92 13.09 -9.44
N LEU A 69 -5.43 12.62 -10.57
CA LEU A 69 -5.11 13.12 -11.91
C LEU A 69 -6.40 13.57 -12.59
N PHE A 70 -6.32 14.68 -13.33
CA PHE A 70 -7.41 15.22 -14.17
C PHE A 70 -8.66 15.71 -13.44
N ALA A 71 -8.82 15.38 -12.16
CA ALA A 71 -9.99 15.76 -11.37
C ALA A 71 -10.04 17.28 -11.17
N THR A 72 -11.23 17.85 -11.34
CA THR A 72 -11.50 19.28 -11.11
C THR A 72 -12.11 19.56 -9.74
N GLY A 73 -12.31 18.50 -8.94
CA GLY A 73 -12.84 18.56 -7.58
C GLY A 73 -12.18 17.50 -6.68
N PRO A 74 -12.53 17.48 -5.39
CA PRO A 74 -11.95 16.54 -4.43
C PRO A 74 -12.24 15.10 -4.83
N VAL A 75 -11.20 14.26 -4.85
CA VAL A 75 -11.34 12.83 -5.14
C VAL A 75 -11.44 12.07 -3.81
N PRO A 76 -12.39 11.13 -3.66
CA PRO A 76 -12.45 10.27 -2.48
C PRO A 76 -11.17 9.44 -2.29
N SER A 77 -10.92 9.04 -1.05
CA SER A 77 -9.85 8.10 -0.72
C SER A 77 -10.05 6.77 -1.44
N ALA A 78 -8.96 6.19 -1.94
CA ALA A 78 -8.92 4.89 -2.58
C ALA A 78 -8.75 3.73 -1.59
N GLU A 79 -8.76 4.00 -0.26
CA GLU A 79 -8.70 2.97 0.80
C GLU A 79 -9.68 1.82 0.55
N PRO A 80 -10.98 2.05 0.28
CA PRO A 80 -11.93 0.96 0.12
C PRO A 80 -11.63 0.08 -1.10
N LEU A 81 -11.02 0.66 -2.14
CA LEU A 81 -10.58 -0.09 -3.31
C LEU A 81 -9.29 -0.86 -3.00
N PHE A 82 -8.36 -0.24 -2.28
CA PHE A 82 -7.13 -0.89 -1.85
C PHE A 82 -7.42 -2.09 -0.94
N ASP A 83 -8.34 -1.97 0.01
CA ASP A 83 -8.75 -3.08 0.88
C ASP A 83 -9.28 -4.28 0.09
N ARG A 84 -10.07 -4.03 -0.97
CA ARG A 84 -10.54 -5.08 -1.87
C ARG A 84 -9.41 -5.71 -2.68
N LEU A 85 -8.40 -4.92 -3.08
CA LEU A 85 -7.21 -5.47 -3.74
C LEU A 85 -6.40 -6.34 -2.79
N LEU A 86 -6.24 -5.93 -1.54
CA LEU A 86 -5.56 -6.75 -0.56
C LEU A 86 -6.33 -8.03 -0.24
N ALA A 87 -7.66 -7.99 -0.15
CA ALA A 87 -8.48 -9.20 -0.01
C ALA A 87 -8.29 -10.17 -1.19
N ALA A 88 -8.17 -9.65 -2.42
CA ALA A 88 -7.85 -10.47 -3.58
C ALA A 88 -6.41 -11.02 -3.56
N LEU A 89 -5.47 -10.33 -2.89
CA LEU A 89 -4.12 -10.87 -2.68
C LEU A 89 -4.14 -12.06 -1.72
N ASP A 90 -5.02 -12.08 -0.71
CA ASP A 90 -5.13 -13.21 0.24
C ASP A 90 -5.46 -14.55 -0.46
N GLU A 91 -6.01 -14.51 -1.67
CA GLU A 91 -6.31 -15.69 -2.48
C GLU A 91 -5.09 -16.22 -3.26
N GLU A 92 -3.96 -15.51 -3.25
CA GLU A 92 -2.75 -15.87 -4.00
C GLU A 92 -1.55 -16.09 -3.08
N PRO A 93 -0.71 -17.11 -3.34
CA PRO A 93 0.50 -17.30 -2.55
C PRO A 93 1.48 -16.14 -2.78
N LEU A 94 1.95 -15.54 -1.69
CA LEU A 94 3.04 -14.56 -1.70
C LEU A 94 4.33 -15.22 -1.20
N SER A 95 5.45 -14.88 -1.82
CA SER A 95 6.74 -15.31 -1.32
C SER A 95 7.14 -14.44 -0.12
N ARG A 96 8.22 -14.83 0.57
CA ARG A 96 8.80 -14.01 1.64
C ARG A 96 9.74 -12.93 1.08
N ALA A 97 9.44 -12.39 -0.10
CA ALA A 97 10.13 -11.26 -0.70
C ALA A 97 9.29 -9.97 -0.51
N VAL A 98 9.90 -8.82 -0.77
CA VAL A 98 9.13 -7.57 -0.86
C VAL A 98 8.34 -7.58 -2.15
N HIS A 99 7.03 -7.37 -2.04
CA HIS A 99 6.13 -7.30 -3.18
C HIS A 99 5.70 -5.86 -3.45
N ALA A 100 5.70 -5.44 -4.72
CA ALA A 100 5.21 -4.14 -5.14
C ALA A 100 3.80 -4.27 -5.69
N LEU A 101 2.86 -3.48 -5.18
CA LEU A 101 1.50 -3.36 -5.70
C LEU A 101 1.28 -1.93 -6.19
N ARG A 102 0.86 -1.79 -7.44
CA ARG A 102 0.44 -0.50 -7.99
C ARG A 102 -0.88 -0.65 -8.73
N PHE A 103 -1.73 0.36 -8.61
CA PHE A 103 -2.89 0.45 -9.48
C PHE A 103 -3.09 1.87 -10.02
N PHE A 104 -3.70 1.93 -11.19
CA PHE A 104 -4.17 3.13 -11.83
C PHE A 104 -5.56 2.87 -12.41
N THR A 105 -6.51 3.75 -12.11
CA THR A 105 -7.83 3.74 -12.74
C THR A 105 -8.12 5.10 -13.32
N ALA A 106 -8.68 5.15 -14.54
CA ALA A 106 -9.18 6.38 -15.13
C ALA A 106 -10.65 6.25 -15.50
N HIS A 107 -11.43 7.29 -15.19
CA HIS A 107 -12.85 7.38 -15.49
C HIS A 107 -13.16 8.69 -16.21
N GLN A 108 -14.21 8.69 -17.01
CA GLN A 108 -14.80 9.88 -17.61
C GLN A 108 -16.32 9.82 -17.51
N GLY A 109 -16.91 10.74 -16.76
CA GLY A 109 -18.36 10.82 -16.59
C GLY A 109 -18.95 9.54 -15.98
N GLY A 110 -18.29 9.00 -14.95
CA GLY A 110 -18.69 7.75 -14.29
C GLY A 110 -18.36 6.47 -15.06
N ARG A 111 -17.87 6.56 -16.30
CA ARG A 111 -17.48 5.39 -17.10
C ARG A 111 -15.98 5.12 -16.98
N MET A 112 -15.60 3.89 -16.67
CA MET A 112 -14.20 3.46 -16.69
C MET A 112 -13.62 3.53 -18.10
N LEU A 113 -12.45 4.13 -18.24
CA LEU A 113 -11.67 4.20 -19.47
C LEU A 113 -10.54 3.17 -19.47
N THR A 114 -9.84 3.05 -18.35
CA THR A 114 -8.78 2.05 -18.15
C THR A 114 -8.65 1.71 -16.68
N ASN A 115 -8.20 0.48 -16.42
CA ASN A 115 -7.79 0.00 -15.13
C ASN A 115 -6.54 -0.87 -15.29
N GLU A 116 -5.46 -0.42 -14.67
CA GLU A 116 -4.16 -1.07 -14.74
C GLU A 116 -3.76 -1.43 -13.32
N VAL A 117 -3.58 -2.72 -13.07
CA VAL A 117 -3.08 -3.20 -11.78
C VAL A 117 -1.87 -4.06 -12.04
N PHE A 118 -0.79 -3.80 -11.31
CA PHE A 118 0.44 -4.56 -11.43
C PHE A 118 0.91 -5.05 -10.07
N ARG A 119 1.36 -6.30 -10.04
CA ARG A 119 2.08 -6.91 -8.93
C ARG A 119 3.50 -7.21 -9.40
N ASP A 120 4.51 -6.74 -8.66
CA ASP A 120 5.92 -6.98 -8.95
C ASP A 120 6.35 -6.58 -10.38
N GLY A 121 5.70 -5.56 -10.94
CA GLY A 121 5.96 -5.07 -12.30
C GLY A 121 5.15 -5.77 -13.40
N GLU A 122 4.41 -6.82 -13.08
CA GLU A 122 3.62 -7.61 -14.03
C GLU A 122 2.11 -7.31 -13.91
N PRO A 123 1.34 -7.27 -15.04
CA PRO A 123 -0.11 -7.08 -14.99
C PRO A 123 -0.78 -8.16 -14.14
N TRP A 124 -1.63 -7.73 -13.21
CA TRP A 124 -2.29 -8.61 -12.26
C TRP A 124 -3.79 -8.71 -12.52
N ALA A 125 -4.21 -9.83 -13.11
CA ALA A 125 -5.57 -10.03 -13.61
C ALA A 125 -6.65 -10.00 -12.52
N ALA A 126 -6.39 -10.54 -11.33
CA ALA A 126 -7.35 -10.48 -10.22
C ALA A 126 -7.56 -9.04 -9.75
N GLY A 127 -6.48 -8.27 -9.59
CA GLY A 127 -6.57 -6.85 -9.27
C GLY A 127 -7.31 -6.03 -10.33
N MET A 128 -7.11 -6.33 -11.62
CA MET A 128 -7.88 -5.71 -12.70
C MET A 128 -9.38 -6.02 -12.58
N ARG A 129 -9.77 -7.25 -12.24
CA ARG A 129 -11.21 -7.55 -12.01
C ARG A 129 -11.79 -6.76 -10.84
N VAL A 130 -11.05 -6.65 -9.73
CA VAL A 130 -11.47 -5.86 -8.56
C VAL A 130 -11.69 -4.40 -8.92
N THR A 131 -10.73 -3.79 -9.60
CA THR A 131 -10.83 -2.38 -10.03
C THR A 131 -11.94 -2.17 -11.06
N ALA A 132 -12.15 -3.10 -12.00
CA ALA A 132 -13.23 -3.05 -12.97
C ALA A 132 -14.64 -3.11 -12.35
N ALA A 133 -14.78 -3.81 -11.23
CA ALA A 133 -16.02 -3.94 -10.48
C ALA A 133 -16.26 -2.79 -9.48
N ALA A 134 -15.30 -1.89 -9.31
CA ALA A 134 -15.41 -0.77 -8.40
C ALA A 134 -16.29 0.34 -8.99
N GLU A 135 -17.00 1.05 -8.12
CA GLU A 135 -17.74 2.25 -8.51
C GLU A 135 -16.75 3.36 -8.91
N PRO A 136 -17.11 4.22 -9.89
CA PRO A 136 -16.29 5.36 -10.24
C PRO A 136 -16.14 6.30 -9.03
N PRO A 137 -14.95 6.86 -8.78
CA PRO A 137 -14.73 7.72 -7.62
C PRO A 137 -15.49 9.05 -7.71
N LEU A 138 -15.83 9.49 -8.92
CA LEU A 138 -16.65 10.68 -9.17
C LEU A 138 -17.73 10.38 -10.22
N PRO A 139 -18.96 10.93 -10.06
CA PRO A 139 -20.06 10.70 -10.98
C PRO A 139 -19.91 11.46 -12.31
N THR A 140 -19.09 12.52 -12.33
CA THR A 140 -18.94 13.43 -13.48
C THR A 140 -17.49 13.85 -13.67
N GLY A 141 -17.14 14.24 -14.90
CA GLY A 141 -15.80 14.74 -15.23
C GLY A 141 -14.75 13.63 -15.40
N PRO A 142 -13.53 13.99 -15.79
CA PRO A 142 -12.40 13.07 -15.84
C PRO A 142 -11.80 12.90 -14.43
N VAL A 143 -11.37 11.68 -14.11
CA VAL A 143 -10.64 11.39 -12.87
C VAL A 143 -9.73 10.18 -13.08
N GLY A 144 -8.45 10.37 -12.78
CA GLY A 144 -7.46 9.32 -12.66
C GLY A 144 -7.04 9.19 -11.19
N MET A 145 -6.88 7.97 -10.70
CA MET A 145 -6.32 7.70 -9.37
C MET A 145 -5.15 6.75 -9.51
N ARG A 146 -4.03 7.06 -8.86
CA ARG A 146 -2.85 6.21 -8.81
C ARG A 146 -2.39 6.01 -7.39
N VAL A 147 -2.08 4.76 -7.03
CA VAL A 147 -1.60 4.38 -5.70
C VAL A 147 -0.45 3.38 -5.84
N PHE A 148 0.52 3.48 -4.92
CA PHE A 148 1.64 2.57 -4.78
C PHE A 148 1.71 2.04 -3.37
N ALA A 149 1.92 0.73 -3.23
CA ALA A 149 2.15 0.07 -1.96
C ALA A 149 3.26 -0.98 -2.09
N PHE A 150 3.95 -1.21 -0.98
CA PHE A 150 4.84 -2.36 -0.82
C PHE A 150 4.33 -3.26 0.28
N LEU A 151 4.41 -4.57 0.08
CA LEU A 151 4.20 -5.57 1.12
C LEU A 151 5.57 -6.14 1.47
N ALA A 152 6.10 -5.79 2.63
CA ALA A 152 7.38 -6.27 3.14
C ALA A 152 7.15 -7.37 4.19
N PRO A 153 7.77 -8.55 4.09
CA PRO A 153 7.60 -9.59 5.09
C PRO A 153 8.09 -9.11 6.46
N VAL A 154 7.32 -9.35 7.52
CA VAL A 154 7.77 -9.14 8.89
C VAL A 154 8.83 -10.20 9.22
N GLU A 155 10.01 -9.79 9.68
CA GLU A 155 11.00 -10.74 10.19
C GLU A 155 10.45 -11.42 11.45
N GLU A 156 10.40 -12.75 11.43
CA GLU A 156 10.15 -13.51 12.65
C GLU A 156 11.38 -13.36 13.53
N THR A 157 11.23 -12.65 14.65
CA THR A 157 12.30 -12.59 15.64
C THR A 157 12.37 -13.96 16.29
N GLU A 158 13.33 -14.79 15.85
CA GLU A 158 13.64 -16.05 16.51
C GLU A 158 13.89 -15.75 17.99
N SER A 159 12.99 -16.23 18.84
CA SER A 159 13.17 -16.14 20.29
C SER A 159 14.33 -17.06 20.65
N ASP A 160 15.46 -16.44 20.95
CA ASP A 160 16.72 -17.02 21.38
C ASP A 160 16.47 -18.19 22.34
N THR A 161 16.51 -19.41 21.80
CA THR A 161 16.39 -20.63 22.60
C THR A 161 17.73 -20.81 23.26
N THR A 162 17.85 -20.31 24.50
CA THR A 162 19.05 -20.51 25.32
C THR A 162 19.38 -22.01 25.37
N PRO A 163 20.56 -22.46 24.90
CA PRO A 163 20.94 -23.85 25.06
C PRO A 163 21.17 -24.12 26.55
N SER A 164 20.24 -24.85 27.16
CA SER A 164 20.38 -25.37 28.52
C SER A 164 21.44 -26.47 28.52
N SER A 165 22.69 -26.10 28.76
CA SER A 165 23.77 -27.05 29.06
C SER A 165 23.48 -27.74 30.41
N ARG A 166 23.32 -29.07 30.38
CA ARG A 166 23.52 -29.95 31.53
C ARG A 166 24.54 -31.02 31.14
#